data_AF-A0A3N5UXM1-F1
#
_entry.id   AF-A0A3N5UXM1-F1
#
_cell.length_a   1.000
_cell.length_b   1.000
_cell.length_c   1.000
_cell.angle_alpha   90.00
_cell.angle_beta   90.00
_cell.angle_gamma   90.00
#
_symmetry.space_group_name_H-M   'P 1'
#
loop_
_entity.id
_entity.type
_entity.pdbx_description
1 polymer ?
#
loop_
_entity_poly.entity_id
_entity_poly.type
_entity_poly.pdbx_seq_one_letter_code
_entity_poly.pdbx_strand_id
1 'polypeptide(L)'
;MDSLIKSWGGEEVIIRHDQATGAWILIAIHSTRLGPAAGGTRMKSYPDFGAALQDVLRLSEAMTYKFAVPGIARGGGKAVINLPAPFDPDLRRGLLRSYGSLVKQLGGVYYTGPDVGTSSVDMNIIAETGSPYVFGRTPDAGGAGDSGPITALGVFAGIQ
;
A
#
# COMPACT_ATOMS: atom_id res chain seq x y z
N MET A 1 9.57 -8.31 -16.80
CA MET A 1 9.30 -7.02 -16.13
C MET A 1 8.62 -6.05 -17.08
N ASP A 2 9.27 -5.67 -18.18
CA ASP A 2 8.68 -4.81 -19.24
C ASP A 2 7.33 -5.33 -19.76
N SER A 3 7.27 -6.63 -20.09
CA SER A 3 6.03 -7.29 -20.53
C SER A 3 4.89 -7.18 -19.52
N LEU A 4 5.17 -7.40 -18.22
CA LEU A 4 4.16 -7.33 -17.16
C LEU A 4 3.53 -5.94 -17.07
N ILE A 5 4.35 -4.89 -17.09
CA ILE A 5 3.87 -3.50 -17.00
C ILE A 5 3.12 -3.12 -18.27
N LYS A 6 3.63 -3.46 -19.46
CA LYS A 6 2.97 -3.15 -20.74
C LYS A 6 1.62 -3.85 -20.92
N SER A 7 1.47 -5.06 -20.37
CA SER A 7 0.21 -5.79 -20.41
C SER A 7 -0.76 -5.38 -19.29
N TRP A 8 -0.28 -4.66 -18.28
CA TRP A 8 -1.10 -4.24 -17.14
C TRP A 8 -1.87 -2.96 -17.49
N GLY A 9 -3.18 -2.97 -17.25
CA GLY A 9 -4.09 -1.87 -17.62
C GLY A 9 -4.07 -0.66 -16.68
N GLY A 10 -3.05 -0.54 -15.83
CA GLY A 10 -2.95 0.53 -14.84
C GLY A 10 -2.28 1.81 -15.36
N GLU A 11 -2.29 2.85 -14.53
CA GLU A 11 -1.82 4.19 -14.90
C GLU A 11 -0.33 4.38 -14.62
N GLU A 12 0.16 3.92 -13.46
CA GLU A 12 1.54 4.21 -13.03
C GLU A 12 2.11 3.13 -12.10
N VAL A 13 3.42 2.89 -12.21
CA VAL A 13 4.19 2.06 -11.27
C VAL A 13 5.41 2.85 -10.81
N ILE A 14 5.51 3.06 -9.50
CA ILE A 14 6.63 3.72 -8.84
C ILE A 14 7.47 2.67 -8.13
N ILE A 15 8.79 2.69 -8.35
CA ILE A 15 9.73 1.72 -7.80
C ILE A 15 10.88 2.48 -7.15
N ARG A 16 11.18 2.14 -5.90
CA ARG A 16 12.33 2.67 -5.16
C ARG A 16 13.12 1.53 -4.54
N HIS A 17 14.44 1.55 -4.74
CA HIS A 17 15.36 0.75 -3.94
C HIS A 17 15.77 1.56 -2.72
N ASP A 18 15.51 1.04 -1.52
CA ASP A 18 15.97 1.65 -0.28
C ASP A 18 17.36 1.10 0.06
N GLN A 19 18.41 1.88 -0.23
CA GLN A 19 19.80 1.42 -0.10
C GLN A 19 20.18 1.04 1.34
N ALA A 20 19.61 1.73 2.34
CA ALA A 20 19.94 1.49 3.74
C ALA A 20 19.46 0.12 4.22
N THR A 21 18.34 -0.36 3.66
CA THR A 21 17.73 -1.63 4.06
C THR A 21 17.86 -2.74 3.01
N GLY A 22 18.20 -2.42 1.77
CA GLY A 22 18.15 -3.34 0.63
C GLY A 22 16.72 -3.73 0.21
N ALA A 23 15.70 -3.07 0.76
CA ALA A 23 14.31 -3.35 0.42
C ALA A 23 13.89 -2.67 -0.89
N TRP A 24 12.95 -3.30 -1.59
CA TRP A 24 12.25 -2.65 -2.71
C TRP A 24 10.90 -2.13 -2.24
N ILE A 25 10.61 -0.88 -2.56
CA ILE A 25 9.31 -0.24 -2.34
C ILE A 25 8.66 -0.07 -3.71
N LEU A 26 7.48 -0.67 -3.89
CA LEU A 26 6.68 -0.59 -5.10
C LEU A 26 5.34 0.04 -4.76
N ILE A 27 4.89 1.00 -5.56
CA ILE A 27 3.53 1.56 -5.51
C ILE A 27 2.95 1.44 -6.91
N ALA A 28 1.82 0.75 -7.06
CA ALA A 28 1.09 0.68 -8.32
C ALA A 28 -0.23 1.44 -8.20
N ILE A 29 -0.50 2.29 -9.18
CA ILE A 29 -1.73 3.06 -9.32
C ILE A 29 -2.47 2.50 -10.53
N HIS A 30 -3.54 1.75 -10.28
CA HIS A 30 -4.31 1.14 -11.35
C HIS A 30 -5.31 2.12 -11.96
N SER A 31 -6.01 2.91 -11.13
CA SER A 31 -6.89 3.95 -11.64
C SER A 31 -7.03 5.11 -10.67
N THR A 32 -7.14 6.33 -11.21
CA THR A 32 -7.52 7.56 -10.49
C THR A 32 -8.85 8.14 -11.00
N ARG A 33 -9.57 7.41 -11.86
CA ARG A 33 -10.79 7.89 -12.54
C ARG A 33 -11.89 8.40 -11.60
N LEU A 34 -12.08 7.77 -10.45
CA LEU A 34 -13.10 8.14 -9.46
C LEU A 34 -12.58 9.08 -8.35
N GLY A 35 -11.29 9.43 -8.39
CA GLY A 35 -10.59 10.19 -7.36
C GLY A 35 -9.21 9.61 -7.05
N PRO A 36 -8.49 10.18 -6.06
CA PRO A 36 -7.17 9.71 -5.68
C PRO A 36 -7.14 8.21 -5.38
N ALA A 37 -6.07 7.54 -5.81
CA ALA A 37 -5.89 6.12 -5.56
C ALA A 37 -5.70 5.86 -4.06
N ALA A 38 -6.26 4.75 -3.57
CA ALA A 38 -6.04 4.32 -2.21
C ALA A 38 -5.75 2.82 -2.14
N GLY A 39 -4.91 2.41 -1.18
CA GLY A 39 -4.52 1.01 -1.01
C GLY A 39 -3.69 0.76 0.23
N GLY A 40 -3.75 -0.47 0.75
CA GLY A 40 -2.90 -0.89 1.85
C GLY A 40 -1.44 -1.11 1.45
N THR A 41 -0.53 -1.08 2.43
CA THR A 41 0.89 -1.42 2.28
C THR A 41 1.16 -2.83 2.75
N ARG A 42 1.49 -3.71 1.82
CA ARG A 42 1.94 -5.06 2.12
C ARG A 42 3.45 -5.06 2.35
N MET A 43 3.91 -5.64 3.46
CA MET A 43 5.34 -5.77 3.75
C MET A 43 5.69 -7.23 4.03
N LYS A 44 6.46 -7.86 3.14
CA LYS A 44 6.94 -9.25 3.28
C LYS A 44 8.09 -9.50 2.30
N SER A 45 8.83 -10.60 2.48
CA SER A 45 9.78 -11.06 1.48
C SER A 45 9.08 -11.80 0.33
N TYR A 46 9.60 -11.63 -0.88
CA TYR A 46 9.20 -12.36 -2.08
C TYR A 46 10.38 -13.19 -2.62
N PRO A 47 10.12 -14.26 -3.39
CA PRO A 47 11.20 -15.07 -3.98
C PRO A 47 12.07 -14.24 -4.95
N ASP A 48 11.46 -13.27 -5.64
CA ASP A 48 12.15 -12.35 -6.52
C ASP A 48 11.37 -11.04 -6.69
N PHE A 49 11.98 -10.08 -7.40
CA PHE A 49 11.36 -8.79 -7.71
C PHE A 49 10.11 -8.92 -8.58
N GLY A 50 10.09 -9.88 -9.52
CA GLY A 50 8.97 -10.11 -10.42
C GLY A 50 7.70 -10.53 -9.69
N ALA A 51 7.83 -11.38 -8.66
CA ALA A 51 6.73 -11.79 -7.81
C ALA A 51 6.16 -10.61 -6.99
N ALA A 52 7.03 -9.73 -6.47
CA ALA A 52 6.59 -8.52 -5.78
C ALA A 52 5.87 -7.55 -6.73
N LEU A 53 6.39 -7.38 -7.95
CA LEU A 53 5.76 -6.58 -9.00
C LEU A 53 4.39 -7.14 -9.38
N GLN A 54 4.29 -8.44 -9.66
CA GLN A 54 3.01 -9.05 -10.02
C GLN A 54 1.95 -8.88 -8.91
N ASP A 55 2.33 -9.00 -7.63
CA ASP A 55 1.40 -8.82 -6.52
C ASP A 55 0.91 -7.37 -6.41
N VAL A 56 1.79 -6.37 -6.55
CA VAL A 56 1.38 -4.96 -6.45
C VAL A 56 0.46 -4.55 -7.61
N LEU A 57 0.71 -5.03 -8.83
CA LEU A 57 -0.12 -4.75 -10.01
C LEU A 57 -1.52 -5.37 -9.87
N ARG A 58 -1.60 -6.65 -9.48
CA ARG A 58 -2.88 -7.35 -9.29
C ARG A 58 -3.71 -6.76 -8.15
N LEU A 59 -3.07 -6.38 -7.05
CA LEU A 59 -3.78 -5.85 -5.88
C LEU A 59 -4.26 -4.41 -6.08
N SER A 60 -3.54 -3.58 -6.84
CA SER A 60 -3.99 -2.22 -7.17
C SER A 60 -5.22 -2.24 -8.09
N GLU A 61 -5.29 -3.17 -9.04
CA GLU A 61 -6.49 -3.44 -9.83
C GLU A 61 -7.67 -3.86 -8.95
N ALA A 62 -7.47 -4.81 -8.04
CA ALA A 62 -8.51 -5.23 -7.09
C ALA A 62 -9.04 -4.06 -6.23
N MET A 63 -8.17 -3.12 -5.84
CA MET A 63 -8.60 -1.91 -5.11
C MET A 63 -9.47 -0.98 -5.96
N THR A 64 -9.25 -0.92 -7.27
CA THR A 64 -10.09 -0.10 -8.18
C THR A 64 -11.52 -0.60 -8.15
N TYR A 65 -11.71 -1.91 -8.36
CA TYR A 65 -13.05 -2.51 -8.33
C TYR A 65 -13.67 -2.46 -6.93
N LYS A 66 -12.87 -2.63 -5.88
CA LYS A 66 -13.35 -2.53 -4.49
C LYS A 66 -13.98 -1.17 -4.18
N PHE A 67 -13.44 -0.07 -4.72
CA PHE A 67 -14.03 1.25 -4.52
C PHE A 67 -15.14 1.56 -5.53
N ALA A 68 -15.01 1.08 -6.77
CA ALA A 68 -16.00 1.34 -7.82
C ALA A 68 -17.35 0.68 -7.54
N VAL A 69 -17.37 -0.59 -7.11
CA VAL A 69 -18.62 -1.35 -6.86
C VAL A 69 -19.56 -0.64 -5.87
N PRO A 70 -19.10 -0.19 -4.68
CA PRO A 70 -19.93 0.55 -3.73
C PRO A 70 -20.03 2.06 -4.03
N GLY A 71 -19.47 2.56 -5.15
CA GLY A 71 -19.54 3.98 -5.51
C GLY A 71 -18.70 4.90 -4.61
N ILE A 72 -17.61 4.39 -4.01
CA ILE A 72 -16.69 5.20 -3.21
C ILE A 72 -15.81 6.02 -4.16
N ALA A 73 -15.75 7.35 -3.94
CA ALA A 73 -14.96 8.29 -4.74
C ALA A 73 -13.44 8.16 -4.51
N ARG A 74 -12.89 6.99 -4.84
CA ARG A 74 -11.48 6.63 -4.74
C ARG A 74 -11.09 5.78 -5.94
N GLY A 75 -9.87 6.02 -6.41
CA GLY A 75 -9.17 5.15 -7.32
C GLY A 75 -8.55 3.93 -6.62
N GLY A 76 -8.02 2.99 -7.39
CA GLY A 76 -7.32 1.82 -6.86
C GLY A 76 -5.81 1.96 -6.94
N GLY A 77 -5.15 1.83 -5.79
CA GLY A 77 -3.70 1.71 -5.70
C GLY A 77 -3.28 0.59 -4.76
N LYS A 78 -1.99 0.28 -4.73
CA LYS A 78 -1.40 -0.63 -3.74
C LYS A 78 0.07 -0.32 -3.54
N ALA A 79 0.57 -0.54 -2.33
CA ALA A 79 2.00 -0.59 -2.06
C ALA A 79 2.45 -1.99 -1.63
N VAL A 80 3.64 -2.38 -2.08
CA VAL A 80 4.38 -3.56 -1.63
C VAL A 80 5.79 -3.12 -1.22
N ILE A 81 6.20 -3.46 -0.01
CA ILE A 81 7.58 -3.37 0.47
C ILE A 81 8.14 -4.79 0.51
N ASN A 82 8.97 -5.11 -0.48
CA ASN A 82 9.67 -6.39 -0.58
C ASN A 82 10.95 -6.35 0.26
N LEU A 83 10.91 -7.04 1.40
CA LEU A 83 12.03 -7.10 2.33
C LEU A 83 13.11 -8.08 1.82
N PRO A 84 14.41 -7.76 1.96
CA PRO A 84 15.46 -8.76 1.75
C PRO A 84 15.30 -9.91 2.75
N ALA A 85 15.91 -11.05 2.45
CA ALA A 85 15.98 -12.19 3.35
C ALA A 85 17.45 -12.58 3.53
N PRO A 86 18.06 -12.38 4.73
CA PRO A 86 17.45 -11.87 5.96
C PRO A 86 17.18 -10.34 5.95
N PHE A 87 16.28 -9.89 6.83
CA PHE A 87 16.02 -8.47 7.09
C PHE A 87 16.34 -8.14 8.55
N ASP A 88 17.05 -7.04 8.79
CA ASP A 88 17.34 -6.51 10.12
C ASP A 88 16.12 -5.73 10.67
N PRO A 89 15.45 -6.21 11.74
CA PRO A 89 14.28 -5.55 12.31
C PRO A 89 14.55 -4.13 12.81
N ASP A 90 15.78 -3.79 13.20
CA ASP A 90 16.12 -2.45 13.71
C ASP A 90 16.00 -1.37 12.62
N LEU A 91 16.12 -1.78 11.35
CA LEU A 91 15.97 -0.90 10.19
C LEU A 91 14.51 -0.63 9.81
N ARG A 92 13.53 -1.35 10.38
CA ARG A 92 12.11 -1.24 10.02
C ARG A 92 11.58 0.18 10.14
N ARG A 93 11.90 0.87 11.23
CA ARG A 93 11.41 2.25 11.46
C ARG A 93 11.93 3.22 10.41
N GLY A 94 13.21 3.08 10.03
CA GLY A 94 13.82 3.88 8.96
C GLY A 94 13.17 3.63 7.61
N LEU A 95 12.94 2.36 7.27
CA LEU A 95 12.25 1.95 6.04
C LEU A 95 10.83 2.50 5.94
N LEU A 96 10.06 2.45 7.04
CA LEU A 96 8.69 3.00 7.07
C LEU A 96 8.66 4.53 6.87
N ARG A 97 9.66 5.26 7.39
CA ARG A 97 9.81 6.71 7.14
C ARG A 97 10.27 7.02 5.71
N SER A 98 11.16 6.20 5.16
CA SER A 98 11.56 6.28 3.75
C SER A 98 10.36 6.09 2.82
N TYR A 99 9.51 5.11 3.14
CA TYR A 99 8.23 4.89 2.46
C TYR A 99 7.24 6.04 2.64
N GLY A 100 7.07 6.55 3.86
CA GLY A 100 6.20 7.72 4.12
C GLY A 100 6.63 8.94 3.31
N SER A 101 7.94 9.21 3.21
CA SER A 101 8.47 10.28 2.36
C SER A 101 8.14 10.08 0.88
N LEU A 102 8.21 8.83 0.38
CA LEU A 102 7.77 8.52 -0.99
C LEU A 102 6.27 8.80 -1.19
N VAL A 103 5.42 8.36 -0.25
CA VAL A 103 3.98 8.62 -0.28
C VAL A 103 3.70 10.12 -0.30
N LYS A 104 4.42 10.91 0.50
CA LYS A 104 4.30 12.38 0.52
C LYS A 104 4.63 13.02 -0.83
N GLN A 105 5.67 12.53 -1.50
CA GLN A 105 6.11 13.03 -2.80
C GLN A 105 5.05 12.83 -3.90
N LEU A 106 4.17 11.84 -3.77
CA LEU A 106 3.06 11.62 -4.71
C LEU A 106 1.95 12.67 -4.59
N GLY A 107 2.06 13.65 -3.69
CA GLY A 107 1.23 14.86 -3.71
C GLY A 107 -0.27 14.62 -3.52
N GLY A 108 -0.66 13.48 -2.95
CA GLY A 108 -2.06 13.10 -2.77
C GLY A 108 -2.68 12.35 -3.94
N VAL A 109 -1.90 11.93 -4.94
CA VAL A 109 -2.38 10.99 -5.97
C VAL A 109 -2.63 9.60 -5.36
N TYR A 110 -1.87 9.23 -4.33
CA TYR A 110 -2.02 7.96 -3.62
C TYR A 110 -2.13 8.14 -2.10
N TYR A 111 -3.06 7.40 -1.50
CA TYR A 111 -3.26 7.29 -0.06
C TYR A 111 -3.00 5.86 0.41
N THR A 112 -2.16 5.71 1.42
CA THR A 112 -1.80 4.39 1.95
C THR A 112 -2.66 3.99 3.17
N GLY A 113 -2.65 2.70 3.51
CA GLY A 113 -3.15 2.16 4.78
C GLY A 113 -2.48 0.83 5.17
N PRO A 114 -2.99 0.12 6.19
CA PRO A 114 -2.50 -1.20 6.58
C PRO A 114 -2.79 -2.30 5.54
N ASP A 115 -1.96 -3.33 5.49
CA ASP A 115 -2.18 -4.64 4.86
C ASP A 115 -1.29 -5.69 5.54
N VAL A 116 -1.13 -6.87 4.95
CA VAL A 116 -0.27 -7.94 5.46
C VAL A 116 1.14 -7.42 5.77
N GLY A 117 1.58 -7.61 7.01
CA GLY A 117 2.90 -7.20 7.49
C GLY A 117 3.01 -5.73 7.90
N THR A 118 1.90 -4.98 7.91
CA THR A 118 1.81 -3.64 8.50
C THR A 118 0.57 -3.50 9.40
N SER A 119 0.64 -2.58 10.35
CA SER A 119 -0.39 -2.34 11.37
C SER A 119 -0.74 -0.86 11.50
N SER A 120 -1.74 -0.51 12.31
CA SER A 120 -2.02 0.89 12.65
C SER A 120 -0.86 1.60 13.33
N VAL A 121 -0.03 0.88 14.09
CA VAL A 121 1.19 1.44 14.69
C VAL A 121 2.22 1.77 13.63
N ASP A 122 2.38 0.91 12.61
CA ASP A 122 3.24 1.22 11.46
C ASP A 122 2.72 2.44 10.69
N MET A 123 1.40 2.60 10.56
CA MET A 123 0.80 3.78 9.93
C MET A 123 1.13 5.07 10.68
N ASN A 124 1.26 5.03 12.01
CA ASN A 124 1.72 6.19 12.77
C ASN A 124 3.14 6.59 12.35
N ILE A 125 4.05 5.61 12.21
CA ILE A 125 5.45 5.84 11.80
C ILE A 125 5.51 6.37 10.36
N ILE A 126 4.76 5.77 9.44
CA ILE A 126 4.67 6.23 8.05
C ILE A 126 4.16 7.67 8.00
N ALA A 127 3.16 8.01 8.82
CA ALA A 127 2.59 9.33 8.89
C ALA A 127 3.54 10.41 9.41
N GLU A 128 4.60 10.07 10.15
CA GLU A 128 5.66 11.03 10.55
C GLU A 128 6.24 11.77 9.33
N THR A 129 6.27 11.13 8.17
CA THR A 129 6.82 11.70 6.91
C THR A 129 5.82 11.68 5.75
N GLY A 130 4.76 10.87 5.82
CA GLY A 130 3.76 10.67 4.77
C GLY A 130 2.46 11.46 4.92
N SER A 131 2.27 12.17 6.04
CA SER A 131 1.03 12.92 6.28
C SER A 131 0.78 14.01 5.23
N PRO A 132 -0.47 14.21 4.76
CA PRO A 132 -1.71 13.66 5.30
C PRO A 132 -2.22 12.39 4.58
N TYR A 133 -1.39 11.72 3.79
CA TYR A 133 -1.85 10.67 2.85
C TYR A 133 -1.82 9.25 3.44
N VAL A 134 -2.06 9.12 4.74
CA VAL A 134 -1.93 7.86 5.50
C VAL A 134 -3.21 7.58 6.30
N PHE A 135 -3.94 6.55 5.90
CA PHE A 135 -5.11 6.03 6.61
C PHE A 135 -4.74 4.95 7.64
N GLY A 136 -5.70 4.60 8.50
CA GLY A 136 -5.56 3.49 9.43
C GLY A 136 -4.57 3.71 10.58
N ARG A 137 -4.17 4.97 10.84
CA ARG A 137 -3.47 5.36 12.09
C ARG A 137 -4.28 4.95 13.32
N THR A 138 -3.62 4.84 14.47
CA THR A 138 -4.32 4.51 15.72
C THR A 138 -5.35 5.59 16.10
N PRO A 139 -6.39 5.27 16.88
CA PRO A 139 -7.35 6.25 17.37
C PRO A 139 -6.71 7.44 18.08
N ASP A 140 -5.73 7.19 18.96
CA ASP A 140 -4.99 8.24 19.68
C ASP A 140 -4.18 9.15 18.75
N ALA A 141 -3.83 8.68 17.56
CA ALA A 141 -3.16 9.46 16.51
C ALA A 141 -4.15 10.10 15.52
N GLY A 142 -5.46 10.07 15.81
CA GLY A 142 -6.52 10.63 14.97
C GLY A 142 -6.84 9.80 13.72
N GLY A 143 -6.61 8.49 13.76
CA GLY A 143 -7.03 7.55 12.71
C GLY A 143 -8.19 6.66 13.13
N ALA A 144 -8.70 5.86 12.20
CA ALA A 144 -9.82 4.94 12.44
C ALA A 144 -9.40 3.61 13.12
N GLY A 145 -8.11 3.36 13.29
CA GLY A 145 -7.59 2.09 13.84
C GLY A 145 -7.69 0.92 12.86
N ASP A 146 -7.77 -0.29 13.43
CA ASP A 146 -7.85 -1.54 12.68
C ASP A 146 -9.23 -1.71 12.03
N SER A 147 -9.21 -2.02 10.72
CA SER A 147 -10.41 -2.26 9.91
C SER A 147 -10.79 -3.74 9.81
N GLY A 148 -10.00 -4.64 10.41
CA GLY A 148 -10.23 -6.08 10.45
C GLY A 148 -11.63 -6.46 10.93
N PRO A 149 -12.12 -5.97 12.09
CA PRO A 149 -13.45 -6.30 12.59
C PRO A 149 -14.61 -5.93 11.64
N ILE A 150 -14.55 -4.74 11.02
CA ILE A 150 -15.58 -4.30 10.06
C ILE A 150 -15.47 -5.07 8.74
N THR A 151 -14.25 -5.41 8.33
CA THR A 151 -14.04 -6.29 7.17
C THR A 151 -14.65 -7.67 7.42
N ALA A 152 -14.46 -8.26 8.60
CA ALA A 152 -15.04 -9.54 8.98
C ALA A 152 -16.57 -9.51 8.95
N LEU A 153 -17.18 -8.43 9.45
CA LEU A 153 -18.63 -8.23 9.37
C LEU A 153 -19.12 -8.17 7.92
N GLY A 154 -18.42 -7.43 7.04
CA GLY A 154 -18.77 -7.35 5.63
C GLY A 154 -18.65 -8.69 4.90
N VAL A 155 -17.61 -9.47 5.20
CA VAL A 155 -17.46 -10.84 4.67
C VAL A 155 -18.58 -11.75 5.15
N PHE A 156 -18.91 -11.72 6.45
CA PHE A 156 -20.00 -12.51 7.01
C PHE A 156 -21.34 -12.18 6.32
N ALA A 157 -21.66 -10.89 6.15
CA ALA A 157 -22.87 -10.45 5.48
C ALA A 157 -22.94 -10.88 4.01
N GLY A 158 -21.80 -10.98 3.30
CA GLY A 158 -21.76 -11.46 1.91
C GLY A 158 -21.89 -12.98 1.74
N ILE A 159 -21.75 -13.75 2.82
CA ILE A 159 -22.00 -15.20 2.84
C ILE A 159 -23.48 -15.51 3.05
N GLN A 160 -24.22 -14.61 3.73
CA GLN A 160 -25.65 -14.73 3.98
C GLN A 160 -26.47 -14.54 2.71
#